data_AF-V6M2L4-F1
#
_entry.id   AF-V6M2L4-F1
#
_cell.length_a   1.000
_cell.length_b   1.000
_cell.length_c   1.000
_cell.angle_alpha   90.00
_cell.angle_beta   90.00
_cell.angle_gamma   90.00
#
_symmetry.space_group_name_H-M   'P 1'
#
loop_
_entity.id
_entity.type
_entity.pdbx_description
1 polymer ?
#
loop_
_entity_poly.entity_id
_entity_poly.type
_entity_poly.pdbx_seq_one_letter_code
_entity_poly.pdbx_strand_id
1 'polypeptide(L)'
;MKKRWLSALVVLAVAGVGSVGSTALGEGEIRVFLGGERVATNLPASSAEPLEEVINSMGGFVDYDEHTGKLEIIKPNVNILVLEGIQQTRNKTIVFSNPVKGYSDKDVPRTFNVFVEVDEAPVAKDLRMRVELIAPDGKTVDRGKEWKYSTQNANSFYFSEPFVSTKLDKYGTYKVQVLMKYDHAKDYIVVGENTFTVGR
;
A
#
# COMPACT_ATOMS: atom_id res chain seq x y z
N MET A 1 -15.81 5.84 -25.68
CA MET A 1 -16.37 5.57 -24.34
C MET A 1 -15.42 6.19 -23.31
N LYS A 2 -15.82 7.29 -22.66
CA LYS A 2 -14.96 8.07 -21.76
C LYS A 2 -14.97 7.46 -20.36
N LYS A 3 -13.82 6.97 -19.88
CA LYS A 3 -13.65 6.45 -18.50
C LYS A 3 -13.61 7.64 -17.54
N ARG A 4 -14.59 7.75 -16.65
CA ARG A 4 -14.60 8.72 -15.56
C ARG A 4 -13.71 8.19 -14.44
N TRP A 5 -12.66 8.92 -14.10
CA TRP A 5 -11.89 8.71 -12.89
C TRP A 5 -12.75 9.15 -11.70
N LEU A 6 -13.01 8.26 -10.75
CA LEU A 6 -13.60 8.64 -9.47
C LEU A 6 -12.49 9.29 -8.63
N SER A 7 -12.45 10.61 -8.62
CA SER A 7 -11.74 11.37 -7.61
C SER A 7 -12.45 11.16 -6.27
N ALA A 8 -11.78 10.52 -5.31
CA ALA A 8 -12.26 10.44 -3.93
C ALA A 8 -12.33 11.85 -3.35
N LEU A 9 -13.54 12.34 -3.13
CA LEU A 9 -13.81 13.69 -2.65
C LEU A 9 -13.77 13.65 -1.12
N VAL A 10 -12.67 14.15 -0.54
CA VAL A 10 -12.55 14.32 0.91
C VAL A 10 -13.46 15.49 1.31
N VAL A 11 -14.56 15.20 2.00
CA VAL A 11 -15.43 16.22 2.58
C VAL A 11 -14.95 16.52 4.00
N LEU A 12 -14.21 17.62 4.17
CA LEU A 12 -14.00 18.23 5.49
C LEU A 12 -15.24 19.07 5.83
N ALA A 13 -16.12 18.56 6.68
CA ALA A 13 -17.21 19.34 7.25
C ALA A 13 -16.67 20.15 8.44
N VAL A 14 -16.26 21.40 8.21
CA VAL A 14 -16.02 22.37 9.28
C VAL A 14 -17.39 22.97 9.65
N ALA A 15 -18.03 22.43 10.69
CA ALA A 15 -19.21 23.04 11.27
C ALA A 15 -18.79 24.24 12.13
N GLY A 16 -18.78 25.42 11.52
CA GLY A 16 -18.62 26.69 12.23
C GLY A 16 -19.87 27.55 12.07
N VAL A 17 -20.65 27.72 13.13
CA VAL A 17 -21.54 28.88 13.31
C VAL A 17 -21.45 29.31 14.76
N GLY A 18 -20.96 30.53 15.00
CA GLY A 18 -20.64 31.04 16.33
C GLY A 18 -21.86 31.49 17.14
N SER A 19 -21.67 31.52 18.46
CA SER A 19 -22.37 32.45 19.35
C SER A 19 -21.49 32.76 20.56
N VAL A 20 -21.33 34.06 20.80
CA VAL A 20 -20.79 34.79 21.93
C VAL A 20 -21.05 34.11 23.29
N GLY A 21 -20.00 33.98 24.12
CA GLY A 21 -20.14 33.64 25.54
C GLY A 21 -19.18 32.56 26.03
N SER A 22 -18.31 32.91 26.96
CA SER A 22 -17.40 32.02 27.67
C SER A 22 -18.11 30.80 28.26
N THR A 23 -17.69 29.58 27.87
CA THR A 23 -17.46 28.42 28.75
C THR A 23 -17.05 27.19 27.93
N ALA A 24 -15.99 26.52 28.40
CA ALA A 24 -15.50 25.21 27.99
C ALA A 24 -14.98 25.08 26.54
N LEU A 25 -13.66 25.17 26.39
CA LEU A 25 -12.91 24.51 25.34
C LEU A 25 -13.08 22.99 25.51
N GLY A 26 -14.23 22.46 25.08
CA GLY A 26 -14.40 21.02 24.91
C GLY A 26 -13.63 20.61 23.67
N GLU A 27 -12.63 19.74 23.85
CA GLU A 27 -11.93 19.06 22.76
C GLU A 27 -12.97 18.49 21.79
N GLY A 28 -13.05 19.08 20.59
CA GLY A 28 -13.95 18.62 19.56
C GLY A 28 -13.50 17.26 19.04
N GLU A 29 -14.31 16.22 19.22
CA GLU A 29 -14.04 14.89 18.68
C GLU A 29 -14.08 14.90 17.15
N ILE A 30 -12.93 14.79 16.49
CA ILE A 30 -12.87 14.53 15.06
C ILE A 30 -13.05 13.02 14.83
N ARG A 31 -13.96 12.67 13.92
CA ARG A 31 -14.23 11.29 13.50
C ARG A 31 -13.80 11.14 12.05
N VAL A 32 -12.88 10.22 11.78
CA VAL A 32 -12.36 9.98 10.43
C VAL A 32 -12.95 8.70 9.87
N PHE A 33 -13.54 8.80 8.69
CA PHE A 33 -14.11 7.67 7.94
C PHE A 33 -13.38 7.54 6.60
N LEU A 34 -12.97 6.33 6.27
CA LEU A 34 -12.40 5.97 4.97
C LEU A 34 -13.22 4.83 4.37
N GLY A 35 -13.80 5.04 3.18
CA GLY A 35 -14.60 4.00 2.52
C GLY A 35 -15.83 3.52 3.31
N GLY A 36 -16.31 4.30 4.28
CA GLY A 36 -17.43 3.93 5.16
C GLY A 36 -17.01 3.20 6.45
N GLU A 37 -15.74 2.82 6.57
CA GLU A 37 -15.17 2.27 7.80
C GLU A 37 -14.64 3.40 8.68
N ARG A 38 -14.88 3.31 10.00
CA ARG A 38 -14.43 4.30 10.97
C ARG A 38 -12.99 3.97 11.36
N VAL A 39 -12.05 4.83 10.98
CA VAL A 39 -10.61 4.56 11.14
C VAL A 39 -10.02 5.24 12.38
N ALA A 40 -10.65 6.28 12.91
CA ALA A 40 -10.21 6.88 14.18
C ALA A 40 -11.36 7.42 15.04
N THR A 41 -11.16 7.33 16.36
CA THR A 41 -12.02 7.85 17.42
C THR A 41 -11.18 8.77 18.29
N ASN A 42 -11.60 10.03 18.46
CA ASN A 42 -11.04 11.01 19.40
C ASN A 42 -9.65 11.51 18.98
N LEU A 43 -9.62 12.60 18.21
CA LEU A 43 -8.40 13.36 17.94
C LEU A 43 -8.29 14.52 18.94
N PRO A 44 -7.37 14.49 19.90
CA PRO A 44 -6.86 15.72 20.49
C PRO A 44 -6.11 16.50 19.41
N ALA A 45 -6.20 17.83 19.41
CA ALA A 45 -5.50 18.68 18.45
C ALA A 45 -3.95 18.59 18.54
N SER A 46 -3.41 17.80 19.49
CA SER A 46 -2.01 17.74 19.87
C SER A 46 -1.32 16.39 19.66
N SER A 47 -1.96 15.37 19.05
CA SER A 47 -1.30 14.08 18.77
C SER A 47 -1.35 13.68 17.30
N ALA A 48 -0.18 13.34 16.74
CA ALA A 48 -0.02 12.86 15.36
C ALA A 48 -0.30 11.36 15.21
N GLU A 49 -0.26 10.59 16.31
CA GLU A 49 -0.39 9.12 16.30
C GLU A 49 -1.69 8.61 15.65
N PRO A 50 -2.88 9.17 15.92
CA PRO A 50 -4.09 8.66 15.30
C PRO A 50 -4.18 8.99 13.80
N LEU A 51 -3.48 10.04 13.35
CA LEU A 51 -3.36 10.36 11.94
C LEU A 51 -2.40 9.39 11.24
N GLU A 52 -1.32 8.99 11.93
CA GLU A 52 -0.38 7.98 11.45
C GLU A 52 -1.08 6.65 11.13
N GLU A 53 -1.97 6.16 12.00
CA GLU A 53 -2.73 4.92 11.74
C GLU A 53 -3.59 5.00 10.48
N VAL A 54 -4.31 6.13 10.29
CA VAL A 54 -5.13 6.36 9.10
C VAL A 54 -4.27 6.40 7.84
N ILE A 55 -3.16 7.15 7.87
CA ILE A 55 -2.28 7.32 6.71
C ILE A 55 -1.55 6.02 6.36
N ASN A 56 -1.10 5.27 7.36
CA ASN A 56 -0.49 3.96 7.18
C ASN A 56 -1.48 2.97 6.55
N SER A 57 -2.76 3.00 6.94
CA SER A 57 -3.81 2.17 6.31
C SER A 57 -4.01 2.48 4.81
N MET A 58 -3.67 3.70 4.39
CA MET A 58 -3.72 4.15 3.00
C MET A 58 -2.43 3.88 2.23
N GLY A 59 -1.43 3.24 2.86
CA GLY A 59 -0.11 3.02 2.29
C GLY A 59 0.74 4.28 2.21
N GLY A 60 0.43 5.30 3.00
CA GLY A 60 1.26 6.47 3.20
C GLY A 60 2.08 6.38 4.48
N PHE A 61 2.95 7.36 4.66
CA PHE A 61 3.77 7.57 5.84
C PHE A 61 3.54 8.98 6.37
N VAL A 62 3.68 9.14 7.68
CA VAL A 62 3.68 10.44 8.35
C VAL A 62 5.10 10.74 8.81
N ASP A 63 5.61 11.90 8.43
CA ASP A 63 6.87 12.45 8.93
C ASP A 63 6.57 13.74 9.71
N TYR A 64 6.98 13.79 10.98
CA TYR A 64 6.75 14.94 11.85
C TYR A 64 8.08 15.50 12.33
N ASP A 65 8.36 16.74 11.91
CA ASP A 65 9.53 17.48 12.35
C ASP A 65 9.17 18.30 13.60
N GLU A 66 9.58 17.82 14.78
CA GLU A 66 9.34 18.48 16.06
C GLU A 66 9.98 19.88 16.16
N HIS A 67 11.06 20.14 15.41
CA HIS A 67 11.76 21.42 15.46
C HIS A 67 11.02 22.51 14.68
N THR A 68 10.39 22.14 13.56
CA THR A 68 9.65 23.08 12.71
C THR A 68 8.13 23.01 12.91
N GLY A 69 7.63 21.99 13.62
CA GLY A 69 6.20 21.70 13.76
C GLY A 69 5.55 21.26 12.45
N LYS A 70 6.34 20.85 11.45
CA LYS A 70 5.85 20.45 10.13
C LYS A 70 5.43 18.98 10.15
N LEU A 71 4.19 18.71 9.77
CA LEU A 71 3.70 17.37 9.46
C LEU A 71 3.64 17.18 7.95
N GLU A 72 4.29 16.14 7.45
CA GLU A 72 4.34 15.77 6.04
C GLU A 72 3.76 14.37 5.83
N ILE A 73 2.91 14.23 4.81
CA ILE A 73 2.31 12.95 4.42
C ILE A 73 2.98 12.53 3.12
N ILE A 74 3.63 11.37 3.14
CA ILE A 74 4.35 10.83 1.99
C ILE A 74 3.64 9.56 1.54
N LYS A 75 3.12 9.54 0.32
CA LYS A 75 2.49 8.33 -0.24
C LYS A 75 3.18 7.94 -1.54
N PRO A 76 3.96 6.84 -1.56
CA PRO A 76 4.56 6.36 -2.79
C PRO A 76 3.49 5.89 -3.78
N ASN A 77 3.77 6.04 -5.06
CA ASN A 77 2.97 5.44 -6.13
C ASN A 77 3.55 4.07 -6.43
N VAL A 78 2.79 3.01 -6.13
CA VAL A 78 3.24 1.63 -6.33
C VAL A 78 2.37 0.96 -7.40
N ASN A 79 3.01 0.55 -8.48
CA ASN A 79 2.41 -0.23 -9.55
C ASN A 79 2.93 -1.67 -9.50
N ILE A 80 2.01 -2.64 -9.53
CA ILE A 80 2.32 -4.06 -9.32
C ILE A 80 1.76 -4.86 -10.48
N LEU A 81 2.60 -5.66 -11.13
CA LEU A 81 2.19 -6.61 -12.17
C LEU A 81 2.52 -8.04 -11.72
N VAL A 82 1.54 -8.94 -11.86
CA VAL A 82 1.70 -10.36 -11.53
C VAL A 82 1.57 -11.18 -12.82
N LEU A 83 2.66 -11.83 -13.21
CA LEU A 83 2.79 -12.52 -14.50
C LEU A 83 3.46 -13.88 -14.31
N GLU A 84 3.04 -14.92 -15.03
CA GLU A 84 3.77 -16.19 -14.99
C GLU A 84 5.12 -16.13 -15.70
N GLY A 85 5.21 -15.32 -16.76
CA GLY A 85 6.44 -15.23 -17.53
C GLY A 85 6.55 -14.01 -18.41
N ILE A 86 7.79 -13.71 -18.78
CA ILE A 86 8.13 -12.75 -19.83
C ILE A 86 8.81 -13.55 -20.93
N GLN A 87 8.29 -13.47 -22.16
CA GLN A 87 8.83 -14.17 -23.30
C GLN A 87 9.35 -13.18 -24.34
N GLN A 88 10.54 -13.43 -24.87
CA GLN A 88 11.02 -12.70 -26.03
C GLN A 88 10.68 -13.49 -27.29
N THR A 89 9.90 -12.87 -28.18
CA THR A 89 9.57 -13.47 -29.49
C THR A 89 10.80 -13.50 -30.39
N ARG A 90 10.73 -14.27 -31.49
CA ARG A 90 11.78 -14.32 -32.51
C ARG A 90 12.15 -12.95 -33.09
N ASN A 91 11.21 -11.99 -33.07
CA ASN A 91 11.41 -10.63 -33.56
C ASN A 91 11.95 -9.68 -32.49
N LYS A 92 12.46 -10.21 -31.37
CA LYS A 92 12.95 -9.46 -30.20
C LYS A 92 11.89 -8.65 -29.45
N THR A 93 10.61 -8.78 -29.79
CA THR A 93 9.51 -8.18 -29.03
C THR A 93 9.34 -8.92 -27.71
N ILE A 94 9.30 -8.17 -26.61
CA ILE A 94 8.99 -8.69 -25.28
C ILE A 94 7.47 -8.80 -25.13
N VAL A 95 6.99 -9.97 -24.76
CA VAL A 95 5.57 -10.26 -24.54
C VAL A 95 5.40 -10.76 -23.11
N PHE A 96 4.51 -10.12 -22.37
CA PHE A 96 4.06 -10.61 -21.07
C PHE A 96 3.14 -11.81 -21.28
N SER A 97 3.61 -12.99 -20.89
CA SER A 97 2.86 -14.23 -21.01
C SER A 97 2.09 -14.52 -19.72
N ASN A 98 0.79 -14.83 -19.88
CA ASN A 98 -0.15 -15.20 -18.84
C ASN A 98 -0.21 -14.22 -17.66
N PRO A 99 -0.85 -13.04 -17.83
CA PRO A 99 -1.26 -12.27 -16.66
C PRO A 99 -2.17 -13.15 -15.81
N VAL A 100 -1.81 -13.37 -14.55
CA VAL A 100 -2.54 -14.27 -13.66
C VAL A 100 -3.90 -13.65 -13.37
N LYS A 101 -4.91 -14.02 -14.17
CA LYS A 101 -6.30 -13.54 -14.03
C LYS A 101 -7.23 -14.57 -13.40
N GLY A 102 -6.79 -15.81 -13.27
CA GLY A 102 -7.57 -16.89 -12.68
C GLY A 102 -6.85 -18.22 -12.77
N TYR A 103 -6.42 -18.76 -11.63
CA TYR A 103 -6.02 -20.16 -11.54
C TYR A 103 -7.25 -21.00 -11.29
N SER A 104 -7.55 -22.01 -12.11
CA SER A 104 -8.72 -22.87 -11.90
C SER A 104 -8.61 -23.76 -10.67
N ASP A 105 -7.41 -24.24 -10.39
CA ASP A 105 -7.15 -25.31 -9.44
C ASP A 105 -6.30 -24.82 -8.28
N LYS A 106 -6.76 -25.12 -7.07
CA LYS A 106 -5.96 -25.01 -5.85
C LYS A 106 -5.04 -26.22 -5.69
N ASP A 107 -4.07 -26.14 -4.79
CA ASP A 107 -3.05 -27.14 -4.49
C ASP A 107 -2.09 -27.49 -5.64
N VAL A 108 -2.22 -26.82 -6.79
CA VAL A 108 -1.25 -26.94 -7.90
C VAL A 108 -0.12 -25.93 -7.65
N PRO A 109 1.15 -26.38 -7.54
CA PRO A 109 2.28 -25.46 -7.44
C PRO A 109 2.34 -24.54 -8.66
N ARG A 110 2.41 -23.22 -8.42
CA ARG A 110 2.51 -22.20 -9.46
C ARG A 110 3.82 -21.44 -9.34
N THR A 111 4.37 -21.06 -10.48
CA THR A 111 5.51 -20.15 -10.53
C THR A 111 5.07 -18.89 -11.25
N PHE A 112 5.31 -17.74 -10.62
CA PHE A 112 5.00 -16.44 -11.19
C PHE A 112 5.99 -15.39 -10.67
N ASN A 113 6.06 -14.26 -11.35
CA ASN A 113 6.87 -13.12 -10.97
C ASN A 113 5.96 -11.94 -10.63
N VAL A 114 6.36 -11.22 -9.59
CA VAL A 114 5.77 -9.95 -9.20
C VAL A 114 6.74 -8.85 -9.61
N PHE A 115 6.31 -7.97 -10.49
CA PHE A 115 7.06 -6.79 -10.91
C PHE A 115 6.50 -5.57 -10.21
N VAL A 116 7.38 -4.81 -9.59
CA VAL A 116 7.01 -3.66 -8.77
C VAL A 116 7.76 -2.44 -9.27
N GLU A 117 7.00 -1.41 -9.60
CA GLU A 117 7.47 -0.08 -9.89
C GLU A 117 7.04 0.82 -8.73
N VAL A 118 7.99 1.55 -8.17
CA VAL A 118 7.75 2.51 -7.09
C VAL A 118 8.22 3.87 -7.58
N ASP A 119 7.34 4.85 -7.47
CA ASP A 119 7.66 6.26 -7.66
C ASP A 119 7.39 7.06 -6.39
N GLU A 120 8.14 8.14 -6.21
CA GLU A 120 7.98 9.08 -5.09
C GLU A 120 8.11 8.40 -3.71
N ALA A 121 9.05 7.45 -3.58
CA ALA A 121 9.36 6.82 -2.30
C ALA A 121 9.85 7.85 -1.27
N PRO A 122 9.65 7.59 0.05
CA PRO A 122 10.25 8.40 1.10
C PRO A 122 11.75 8.53 0.92
N VAL A 123 12.30 9.72 1.17
CA VAL A 123 13.75 9.97 1.12
C VAL A 123 14.38 9.41 2.39
N ALA A 124 15.13 8.33 2.25
CA ALA A 124 15.68 7.57 3.36
C ALA A 124 17.07 7.01 3.03
N LYS A 125 17.89 6.79 4.06
CA LYS A 125 19.18 6.11 3.91
C LYS A 125 19.03 4.60 3.86
N ASP A 126 18.09 4.07 4.64
CA ASP A 126 17.73 2.65 4.68
C ASP A 126 16.23 2.50 4.44
N LEU A 127 15.85 2.38 3.17
CA LEU A 127 14.51 1.98 2.76
C LEU A 127 14.50 0.47 2.53
N ARG A 128 13.63 -0.23 3.26
CA ARG A 128 13.46 -1.68 3.15
C ARG A 128 12.11 -2.01 2.57
N MET A 129 12.10 -2.99 1.68
CA MET A 129 10.90 -3.42 1.00
C MET A 129 10.84 -4.93 0.87
N ARG A 130 9.63 -5.47 0.81
CA ARG A 130 9.41 -6.86 0.45
C ARG A 130 8.03 -7.06 -0.14
N VAL A 131 7.85 -8.18 -0.83
CA VAL A 131 6.55 -8.61 -1.34
C VAL A 131 6.05 -9.77 -0.48
N GLU A 132 4.78 -9.73 -0.07
CA GLU A 132 4.12 -10.84 0.58
C GLU A 132 2.92 -11.31 -0.24
N LEU A 133 2.74 -12.63 -0.29
CA LEU A 133 1.55 -13.26 -0.85
C LEU A 133 0.63 -13.64 0.31
N ILE A 134 -0.57 -13.09 0.32
CA ILE A 134 -1.58 -13.31 1.35
C ILE A 134 -2.71 -14.16 0.78
N ALA A 135 -3.08 -15.21 1.51
CA ALA A 135 -4.19 -16.09 1.20
C ALA A 135 -5.55 -15.42 1.44
N PRO A 136 -6.64 -16.00 0.90
CA PRO A 136 -8.00 -15.50 1.12
C PRO A 136 -8.44 -15.41 2.59
N ASP A 137 -7.79 -16.17 3.48
CA ASP A 137 -8.05 -16.13 4.93
C ASP A 137 -7.19 -15.11 5.68
N GLY A 138 -6.41 -14.29 4.97
CA GLY A 138 -5.53 -13.28 5.53
C GLY A 138 -4.16 -13.79 6.00
N LYS A 139 -3.84 -15.08 5.84
CA LYS A 139 -2.54 -15.61 6.24
C LYS A 139 -1.49 -15.39 5.15
N THR A 140 -0.26 -15.07 5.55
CA THR A 140 0.88 -15.06 4.63
C THR A 140 1.16 -16.48 4.13
N VAL A 141 1.09 -16.66 2.81
CA VAL A 141 1.43 -17.90 2.10
C VAL A 141 2.93 -17.99 1.90
N ASP A 142 3.51 -16.90 1.42
CA ASP A 142 4.91 -16.81 1.06
C ASP A 142 5.41 -15.37 1.16
N ARG A 143 6.71 -15.20 1.36
CA ARG A 143 7.38 -13.91 1.54
C ARG A 143 8.61 -13.86 0.64
N GLY A 144 8.64 -12.86 -0.22
CA GLY A 144 9.79 -12.56 -1.05
C GLY A 144 10.99 -12.04 -0.26
N LYS A 145 12.11 -11.89 -0.96
CA LYS A 145 13.34 -11.31 -0.43
C LYS A 145 13.10 -9.88 0.07
N GLU A 146 13.82 -9.50 1.13
CA GLU A 146 13.95 -8.11 1.56
C GLU A 146 14.93 -7.36 0.65
N TRP A 147 14.43 -6.32 0.00
CA TRP A 147 15.18 -5.37 -0.80
C TRP A 147 15.56 -4.15 0.04
N LYS A 148 16.78 -3.65 -0.14
CA LYS A 148 17.28 -2.46 0.55
C LYS A 148 17.73 -1.42 -0.46
N TYR A 149 17.28 -0.19 -0.27
CA TYR A 149 17.56 0.95 -1.13
C TYR A 149 18.00 2.15 -0.29
N SER A 150 18.81 3.01 -0.89
CA SER A 150 18.97 4.39 -0.45
C SER A 150 18.27 5.27 -1.48
N THR A 151 17.32 6.09 -1.03
CA THR A 151 16.51 6.96 -1.90
C THR A 151 16.96 8.41 -1.84
N GLN A 152 18.15 8.68 -1.29
CA GLN A 152 18.70 10.02 -1.14
C GLN A 152 18.95 10.76 -2.46
N ASN A 153 19.24 10.01 -3.54
CA ASN A 153 19.58 10.58 -4.85
C ASN A 153 18.51 10.30 -5.93
N ALA A 154 17.72 9.24 -5.75
CA ALA A 154 16.63 8.85 -6.63
C ALA A 154 15.60 8.07 -5.80
N ASN A 155 14.34 8.47 -5.88
CA ASN A 155 13.25 7.88 -5.12
C ASN A 155 12.23 7.12 -5.99
N SER A 156 12.60 6.84 -7.24
CA SER A 156 11.88 5.95 -8.15
C SER A 156 12.76 4.76 -8.51
N PHE A 157 12.19 3.55 -8.48
CA PHE A 157 12.91 2.33 -8.80
C PHE A 157 11.97 1.18 -9.17
N TYR A 158 12.55 0.16 -9.80
CA TYR A 158 11.85 -1.04 -10.25
C TYR A 158 12.57 -2.29 -9.76
N PHE A 159 11.81 -3.29 -9.33
CA PHE A 159 12.34 -4.61 -9.00
C PHE A 159 11.34 -5.72 -9.31
N SER A 160 11.83 -6.96 -9.28
CA SER A 160 11.03 -8.15 -9.52
C SER A 160 11.28 -9.21 -8.47
N GLU A 161 10.22 -9.82 -7.98
CA GLU A 161 10.27 -10.90 -6.99
C GLU A 161 9.64 -12.19 -7.56
N PRO A 162 10.43 -13.27 -7.74
CA PRO A 162 9.92 -14.55 -8.19
C PRO A 162 9.30 -15.35 -7.04
N PHE A 163 8.10 -15.87 -7.27
CA PHE A 163 7.46 -16.88 -6.44
C PHE A 163 7.56 -18.23 -7.17
N VAL A 164 8.33 -19.16 -6.61
CA VAL A 164 8.70 -20.42 -7.28
C VAL A 164 8.01 -21.59 -6.62
N SER A 165 7.27 -22.38 -7.41
CA SER A 165 6.56 -23.56 -6.92
C SER A 165 5.65 -23.26 -5.71
N THR A 166 5.07 -22.06 -5.68
CA THR A 166 4.23 -21.59 -4.60
C THR A 166 2.90 -22.34 -4.60
N LYS A 167 2.56 -22.92 -3.45
CA LYS A 167 1.34 -23.71 -3.29
C LYS A 167 0.18 -22.79 -2.92
N LEU A 168 -0.82 -22.72 -3.79
CA LEU A 168 -2.06 -21.98 -3.57
C LEU A 168 -3.15 -22.94 -3.09
N ASP A 169 -3.25 -23.16 -1.79
CA ASP A 169 -4.03 -24.25 -1.17
C ASP A 169 -5.53 -23.92 -0.94
N LYS A 170 -5.96 -22.70 -1.28
CA LYS A 170 -7.31 -22.19 -1.07
C LYS A 170 -7.93 -21.66 -2.35
N TYR A 171 -9.25 -21.73 -2.40
CA TYR A 171 -10.02 -20.94 -3.36
C TYR A 171 -10.29 -19.55 -2.79
N GLY A 172 -10.38 -18.57 -3.68
CA GLY A 172 -10.66 -17.17 -3.36
C GLY A 172 -9.60 -16.21 -3.88
N THR A 173 -9.70 -14.97 -3.43
CA THR A 173 -8.81 -13.88 -3.84
C THR A 173 -7.54 -13.88 -3.00
N TYR A 174 -6.41 -14.06 -3.67
CA TYR A 174 -5.09 -13.86 -3.10
C TYR A 174 -4.67 -12.39 -3.30
N LYS A 175 -3.91 -11.88 -2.35
CA LYS A 175 -3.37 -10.51 -2.39
C LYS A 175 -1.85 -10.59 -2.50
N VAL A 176 -1.29 -9.83 -3.43
CA VAL A 176 0.13 -9.55 -3.53
C VAL A 176 0.34 -8.16 -2.95
N GLN A 177 1.00 -8.10 -1.79
CA GLN A 177 1.21 -6.86 -1.05
C GLN A 177 2.68 -6.45 -1.13
N VAL A 178 2.91 -5.19 -1.43
CA VAL A 178 4.22 -4.56 -1.32
C VAL A 178 4.27 -3.86 0.02
N LEU A 179 5.23 -4.27 0.85
CA LEU A 179 5.46 -3.70 2.15
C LEU A 179 6.74 -2.86 2.13
N MET A 180 6.71 -1.74 2.82
CA MET A 180 7.81 -0.79 2.88
C MET A 180 8.02 -0.31 4.32
N LYS A 181 9.27 -0.09 4.68
CA LYS A 181 9.72 0.43 5.98
C LYS A 181 10.93 1.31 5.73
N TYR A 182 11.02 2.49 6.36
CA TYR A 182 12.19 3.35 6.24
C TYR A 182 12.71 3.79 7.61
N ASP A 183 14.04 4.01 7.69
CA ASP A 183 14.81 4.59 8.79
C ASP A 183 14.32 4.21 10.21
N HIS A 184 13.33 4.92 10.75
CA HIS A 184 12.84 4.83 12.12
C HIS A 184 11.46 4.16 12.28
N ALA A 185 10.78 3.83 11.18
CA ALA A 185 9.46 3.18 11.24
C ALA A 185 9.55 1.85 12.00
N LYS A 186 8.64 1.63 12.97
CA LYS A 186 8.63 0.38 13.75
C LYS A 186 8.23 -0.80 12.88
N ASP A 187 7.17 -0.62 12.10
CA ASP A 187 6.53 -1.68 11.33
C ASP A 187 6.64 -1.47 9.82
N TYR A 188 6.40 -2.57 9.10
CA TYR A 188 6.22 -2.54 7.67
C TYR A 188 4.80 -2.07 7.34
N ILE A 189 4.68 -1.13 6.41
CA ILE A 189 3.40 -0.59 5.94
C ILE A 189 3.12 -1.14 4.55
N VAL A 190 1.88 -1.54 4.29
CA VAL A 190 1.44 -1.98 2.95
C VAL A 190 1.26 -0.75 2.08
N VAL A 191 2.18 -0.54 1.13
CA VAL A 191 2.20 0.63 0.24
C VAL A 191 1.53 0.38 -1.11
N GLY A 192 1.28 -0.88 -1.45
CA GLY A 192 0.59 -1.26 -2.68
C GLY A 192 0.04 -2.68 -2.60
N GLU A 193 -1.05 -2.93 -3.31
CA GLU A 193 -1.66 -4.26 -3.40
C GLU A 193 -2.14 -4.53 -4.83
N ASN A 194 -1.96 -5.77 -5.29
CA ASN A 194 -2.66 -6.31 -6.44
C ASN A 194 -3.29 -7.66 -6.05
N THR A 195 -4.27 -8.12 -6.80
CA THR A 195 -5.02 -9.33 -6.48
C THR A 195 -5.19 -10.24 -7.69
N PHE A 196 -5.30 -11.54 -7.42
CA PHE A 196 -5.72 -12.53 -8.39
C PHE A 196 -6.54 -13.61 -7.70
N THR A 197 -7.37 -14.31 -8.47
CA THR A 197 -8.28 -15.33 -7.92
C THR A 197 -7.80 -16.74 -8.25
N VAL A 198 -7.96 -17.65 -7.29
CA VAL A 198 -7.88 -19.08 -7.48
C VAL A 198 -9.29 -19.65 -7.35
N GLY A 199 -9.78 -20.36 -8.35
CA GLY A 199 -11.16 -20.81 -8.49
C GLY A 199 -11.95 -19.96 -9.48
N ARG A 200 -13.26 -20.23 -9.55
CA ARG A 200 -14.24 -19.43 -10.30
C ARG A 200 -14.74 -18.26 -9.47
#